data_AF-A0A6G2DAB9-F1
#
_entry.id   AF-A0A6G2DAB9-F1
#
_cell.length_a   1.000
_cell.length_b   1.000
_cell.length_c   1.000
_cell.angle_alpha   90.00
_cell.angle_beta   90.00
_cell.angle_gamma   90.00
#
_symmetry.space_group_name_H-M   'P 1'
#
loop_
_entity.id
_entity.type
_entity.pdbx_description
1 polymer ?
#
loop_
_entity_poly.entity_id
_entity_poly.type
_entity_poly.pdbx_seq_one_letter_code
_entity_poly.pdbx_strand_id
1 'polypeptide(L)'
;MKVRYVDEQGRLLSLKNDTGIGEKESDGTYITNKKQLIGTSYNVTDKKLSSMTTTDGKYYTFKEADTNSASLTGNIVSEGRTVTLVYRESEAPTTATVTANYYKEGSQEKLAESVIKADLAIGSEYTTESKTIEGKTTTEDKEDRVITRKTTYTLVATPANAYQKTVQQLTITTVRMLRKQWFPKQ
;
A
#
# COMPACT_ATOMS: atom_id res chain seq x y z
N MET A 1 -0.66 -30.87 -3.72
CA MET A 1 -1.80 -30.00 -4.08
C MET A 1 -1.29 -28.85 -4.90
N LYS A 2 -2.00 -28.51 -5.97
CA LYS A 2 -1.65 -27.39 -6.85
C LYS A 2 -2.80 -26.39 -6.96
N VAL A 3 -2.49 -25.14 -7.22
CA VAL A 3 -3.45 -24.09 -7.58
C VAL A 3 -3.02 -23.48 -8.90
N ARG A 4 -3.97 -23.13 -9.77
CA ARG A 4 -3.71 -22.34 -10.97
C ARG A 4 -4.75 -21.23 -11.11
N TYR A 5 -4.35 -20.18 -11.81
CA TYR A 5 -5.14 -18.98 -12.03
C TYR A 5 -5.41 -18.85 -13.52
N VAL A 6 -6.68 -18.74 -13.89
CA VAL A 6 -7.11 -18.69 -15.29
C VAL A 6 -8.11 -17.55 -15.51
N ASP A 7 -8.21 -17.09 -16.75
CA ASP A 7 -9.32 -16.24 -17.17
C ASP A 7 -10.61 -17.03 -17.42
N GLU A 8 -11.68 -16.34 -17.80
CA GLU A 8 -12.98 -16.93 -18.10
C GLU A 8 -12.97 -17.89 -19.29
N GLN A 9 -11.94 -17.86 -20.13
CA GLN A 9 -11.73 -18.80 -21.24
C GLN A 9 -10.84 -19.99 -20.85
N GLY A 10 -10.40 -20.06 -19.59
CA GLY A 10 -9.51 -21.09 -19.09
C GLY A 10 -8.03 -20.90 -19.45
N ARG A 11 -7.65 -19.73 -20.00
CA ARG A 11 -6.24 -19.43 -20.31
C ARG A 11 -5.51 -19.06 -19.04
N LEU A 12 -4.29 -19.57 -18.88
CA LEU A 12 -3.46 -19.30 -17.70
C LEU A 12 -3.11 -17.82 -17.57
N LEU A 13 -3.25 -17.29 -16.36
CA LEU A 13 -2.89 -15.93 -16.01
C LEU A 13 -1.48 -15.90 -15.39
N SER A 14 -0.61 -15.08 -15.97
CA SER A 14 0.73 -14.83 -15.45
C SER A 14 0.69 -13.71 -14.41
N LEU A 15 0.63 -14.06 -13.13
CA LEU A 15 0.59 -13.09 -12.03
C LEU A 15 1.87 -12.24 -12.01
N LYS A 16 1.71 -10.93 -11.85
CA LYS A 16 2.83 -9.99 -11.63
C LYS A 16 3.45 -10.16 -10.24
N ASN A 17 2.65 -10.55 -9.26
CA ASN A 17 3.08 -10.87 -7.90
C ASN A 17 2.43 -12.18 -7.48
N ASP A 18 3.25 -13.22 -7.33
CA ASP A 18 2.85 -14.55 -6.89
C ASP A 18 3.47 -14.94 -5.54
N THR A 19 3.99 -13.95 -4.80
CA THR A 19 4.54 -14.15 -3.47
C THR A 19 3.49 -14.75 -2.53
N GLY A 20 3.87 -15.80 -1.80
CA GLY A 20 3.00 -16.45 -0.82
C GLY A 20 2.01 -17.46 -1.42
N ILE A 21 2.00 -17.65 -2.75
CA ILE A 21 1.12 -18.64 -3.38
C ILE A 21 1.72 -20.05 -3.25
N GLY A 22 3.00 -20.21 -3.56
CA GLY A 22 3.70 -21.50 -3.55
C GLY A 22 4.84 -21.55 -4.54
N GLU A 23 5.38 -22.74 -4.77
CA GLU A 23 6.42 -22.98 -5.78
C GLU A 23 5.78 -23.06 -7.17
N LYS A 24 6.19 -22.18 -8.08
CA LYS A 24 5.66 -22.11 -9.45
C LYS A 24 6.30 -23.17 -10.33
N GLU A 25 5.48 -23.91 -11.07
CA GLU A 25 5.91 -24.87 -12.08
C GLU A 25 5.92 -24.24 -13.48
N SER A 26 6.58 -24.91 -14.44
CA SER A 26 6.69 -24.46 -15.83
C SER A 26 5.35 -24.40 -16.56
N ASP A 27 4.36 -25.18 -16.11
CA ASP A 27 2.99 -25.19 -16.63
C ASP A 27 2.10 -24.06 -16.05
N GLY A 28 2.67 -23.17 -15.23
CA GLY A 28 1.96 -22.05 -14.62
C GLY A 28 1.13 -22.42 -13.39
N THR A 29 1.18 -23.67 -12.93
CA THR A 29 0.57 -24.07 -11.66
C THR A 29 1.49 -23.80 -10.47
N TYR A 30 0.92 -23.71 -9.28
CA TYR A 30 1.60 -23.41 -8.03
C TYR A 30 1.43 -24.55 -7.04
N ILE A 31 2.53 -25.14 -6.58
CA ILE A 31 2.53 -26.16 -5.55
C ILE A 31 2.33 -25.47 -4.19
N THR A 32 1.15 -25.63 -3.60
CA THR A 32 0.78 -25.01 -2.31
C THR A 32 1.11 -25.86 -1.10
N ASN A 33 1.12 -27.19 -1.28
CA ASN A 33 1.41 -28.16 -0.23
C ASN A 33 2.34 -29.22 -0.81
N LYS A 34 3.64 -29.12 -0.47
CA LYS A 34 4.70 -30.02 -0.92
C LYS A 34 4.73 -31.27 -0.02
N LYS A 35 4.84 -32.46 -0.64
CA LYS A 35 5.11 -33.75 0.04
C LYS A 35 4.14 -34.09 1.20
N GLN A 36 2.84 -33.84 1.03
CA GLN A 36 1.83 -34.24 2.03
C GLN A 36 1.47 -35.73 1.92
N LEU A 37 1.13 -36.34 3.05
CA LEU A 37 0.64 -37.71 3.11
C LEU A 37 -0.78 -37.81 2.54
N ILE A 38 -1.11 -38.95 1.95
CA ILE A 38 -2.48 -39.27 1.52
C ILE A 38 -3.39 -39.27 2.76
N GLY A 39 -4.57 -38.68 2.64
CA GLY A 39 -5.54 -38.55 3.72
C GLY A 39 -5.39 -37.30 4.58
N THR A 40 -4.27 -36.55 4.47
CA THR A 40 -4.11 -35.27 5.18
C THR A 40 -5.05 -34.22 4.59
N SER A 41 -5.65 -33.38 5.44
CA SER A 41 -6.50 -32.28 4.97
C SER A 41 -5.66 -31.15 4.36
N TYR A 42 -6.23 -30.44 3.39
CA TYR A 42 -5.65 -29.25 2.79
C TYR A 42 -6.66 -28.10 2.79
N ASN A 43 -6.13 -26.88 2.81
CA ASN A 43 -6.90 -25.65 2.66
C ASN A 43 -6.07 -24.66 1.84
N VAL A 44 -6.61 -24.19 0.72
CA VAL A 44 -5.98 -23.18 -0.15
C VAL A 44 -6.85 -21.94 -0.30
N THR A 45 -7.76 -21.70 0.64
CA THR A 45 -8.66 -20.53 0.62
C THR A 45 -7.88 -19.23 0.66
N ASP A 46 -6.72 -19.21 1.33
CA ASP A 46 -5.82 -18.06 1.38
C ASP A 46 -5.10 -17.78 0.04
N LYS A 47 -5.11 -18.75 -0.88
CA LYS A 47 -4.58 -18.61 -2.24
C LYS A 47 -5.58 -17.97 -3.21
N LYS A 48 -6.84 -17.80 -2.77
CA LYS A 48 -7.85 -17.03 -3.48
C LYS A 48 -7.57 -15.54 -3.31
N LEU A 49 -6.97 -14.93 -4.33
CA LEU A 49 -6.79 -13.49 -4.40
C LEU A 49 -8.13 -12.84 -4.76
N SER A 50 -8.53 -11.76 -4.09
CA SER A 50 -9.70 -10.97 -4.50
C SER A 50 -9.52 -10.33 -5.87
N SER A 51 -8.27 -9.95 -6.18
CA SER A 51 -7.87 -9.41 -7.47
C SER A 51 -6.38 -9.64 -7.70
N MET A 52 -5.95 -9.48 -8.95
CA MET A 52 -4.54 -9.55 -9.32
C MET A 52 -4.24 -8.65 -10.52
N THR A 53 -2.98 -8.31 -10.69
CA THR A 53 -2.45 -7.76 -11.94
C THR A 53 -1.55 -8.80 -12.58
N THR A 54 -1.65 -8.95 -13.88
CA THR A 54 -0.83 -9.88 -14.66
C THR A 54 0.40 -9.17 -15.25
N THR A 55 1.38 -9.95 -15.72
CA THR A 55 2.66 -9.42 -16.24
C THR A 55 2.49 -8.53 -17.47
N ASP A 56 1.40 -8.67 -18.21
CA ASP A 56 1.03 -7.80 -19.35
C ASP A 56 0.32 -6.50 -18.92
N GLY A 57 0.13 -6.29 -17.62
CA GLY A 57 -0.50 -5.11 -17.04
C GLY A 57 -2.02 -5.19 -16.91
N LYS A 58 -2.67 -6.29 -17.33
CA LYS A 58 -4.12 -6.45 -17.18
C LYS A 58 -4.52 -6.73 -15.74
N TYR A 59 -5.66 -6.19 -15.34
CA TYR A 59 -6.24 -6.37 -14.01
C TYR A 59 -7.42 -7.34 -14.05
N TYR A 60 -7.49 -8.17 -13.03
CA TYR A 60 -8.45 -9.27 -12.94
C TYR A 60 -9.07 -9.32 -11.56
N THR A 61 -10.38 -9.53 -11.48
CA THR A 61 -11.11 -9.76 -10.23
C THR A 61 -11.56 -11.21 -10.12
N PHE A 62 -11.56 -11.76 -8.91
CA PHE A 62 -12.01 -13.13 -8.68
C PHE A 62 -13.46 -13.28 -9.10
N LYS A 63 -13.76 -14.31 -9.90
CA LYS A 63 -15.11 -14.67 -10.30
C LYS A 63 -15.59 -15.87 -9.50
N GLU A 64 -14.92 -17.02 -9.66
CA GLU A 64 -15.33 -18.28 -9.08
C GLU A 64 -14.18 -19.29 -8.96
N ALA A 65 -14.39 -20.33 -8.17
CA ALA A 65 -13.57 -21.54 -8.24
C ALA A 65 -14.23 -22.50 -9.24
N ASP A 66 -13.45 -23.07 -10.15
CA ASP A 66 -13.97 -23.99 -11.17
C ASP A 66 -14.51 -25.26 -10.51
N THR A 67 -15.80 -25.53 -10.72
CA THR A 67 -16.52 -26.68 -10.17
C THR A 67 -16.08 -28.01 -10.77
N ASN A 68 -15.40 -28.00 -11.92
CA ASN A 68 -14.80 -29.18 -12.54
C ASN A 68 -13.39 -29.47 -12.02
N SER A 69 -12.87 -28.64 -11.11
CA SER A 69 -11.55 -28.79 -10.50
C SER A 69 -11.64 -29.24 -9.04
N ALA A 70 -10.50 -29.42 -8.37
CA ALA A 70 -10.51 -29.72 -6.94
C ALA A 70 -11.09 -28.54 -6.13
N SER A 71 -11.83 -28.84 -5.07
CA SER A 71 -12.33 -27.84 -4.12
C SER A 71 -11.20 -27.10 -3.38
N LEU A 72 -11.49 -25.92 -2.82
CA LEU A 72 -10.53 -25.14 -2.02
C LEU A 72 -10.07 -25.84 -0.74
N THR A 73 -10.89 -26.75 -0.23
CA THR A 73 -10.62 -27.56 0.96
C THR A 73 -10.96 -29.02 0.69
N GLY A 74 -10.28 -29.92 1.39
CA GLY A 74 -10.54 -31.35 1.27
C GLY A 74 -9.40 -32.17 1.85
N ASN A 75 -9.28 -33.42 1.43
CA ASN A 75 -8.17 -34.30 1.81
C ASN A 75 -7.29 -34.63 0.60
N ILE A 76 -6.00 -34.84 0.80
CA ILE A 76 -5.08 -35.29 -0.25
C ILE A 76 -5.41 -36.74 -0.61
N VAL A 77 -5.45 -37.06 -1.90
CA VAL A 77 -5.59 -38.44 -2.42
C VAL A 77 -4.35 -38.81 -3.22
N SER A 78 -4.27 -40.06 -3.67
CA SER A 78 -3.18 -40.59 -4.49
C SER A 78 -2.98 -39.82 -5.81
N GLU A 79 -4.06 -39.32 -6.41
CA GLU A 79 -3.99 -38.49 -7.62
C GLU A 79 -3.67 -37.03 -7.30
N GLY A 80 -2.76 -36.45 -8.08
CA GLY A 80 -2.42 -35.04 -7.97
C GLY A 80 -3.65 -34.17 -8.23
N ARG A 81 -4.07 -33.40 -7.22
CA ARG A 81 -5.18 -32.46 -7.33
C ARG A 81 -4.71 -31.05 -7.66
N THR A 82 -5.47 -30.41 -8.55
CA THR A 82 -5.31 -29.01 -8.95
C THR A 82 -6.62 -28.26 -8.74
N VAL A 83 -6.55 -27.18 -7.99
CA VAL A 83 -7.63 -26.21 -7.83
C VAL A 83 -7.48 -25.16 -8.92
N THR A 84 -8.57 -24.86 -9.63
CA THR A 84 -8.58 -23.80 -10.66
C THR A 84 -9.40 -22.62 -10.17
N LEU A 85 -8.77 -21.45 -10.10
CA LEU A 85 -9.40 -20.19 -9.72
C LEU A 85 -9.61 -19.33 -10.97
N VAL A 86 -10.86 -19.00 -11.25
CA VAL A 86 -11.29 -18.27 -12.45
C VAL A 86 -11.43 -16.79 -12.11
N TYR A 87 -10.84 -15.97 -12.97
CA TYR A 87 -10.85 -14.52 -12.84
C TYR A 87 -11.41 -13.87 -14.09
N ARG A 88 -12.09 -12.75 -13.91
CA ARG A 88 -12.61 -11.91 -15.00
C ARG A 88 -11.72 -10.69 -15.19
N GLU A 89 -11.43 -10.33 -16.44
CA GLU A 89 -10.74 -9.08 -16.75
C GLU A 89 -11.61 -7.91 -16.27
N SER A 90 -10.99 -6.90 -15.67
CA SER A 90 -11.69 -5.74 -15.11
C SER A 90 -10.78 -4.52 -15.18
N GLU A 91 -11.36 -3.33 -15.14
CA GLU A 91 -10.55 -2.12 -14.99
C GLU A 91 -9.89 -2.10 -13.61
N ALA A 92 -8.60 -1.78 -13.58
CA ALA A 92 -7.90 -1.57 -12.32
C ALA A 92 -8.56 -0.41 -11.56
N PRO A 93 -8.71 -0.52 -10.23
CA PRO A 93 -9.18 0.61 -9.45
C PRO A 93 -8.23 1.78 -9.68
N THR A 94 -8.79 2.94 -10.01
CA THR A 94 -7.98 4.16 -10.02
C THR A 94 -7.61 4.46 -8.57
N THR A 95 -6.32 4.56 -8.29
CA THR A 95 -5.82 4.95 -6.98
C THR A 95 -5.07 6.28 -7.06
N ALA A 96 -4.91 6.91 -5.91
CA ALA A 96 -4.12 8.11 -5.76
C ALA A 96 -3.20 8.04 -4.55
N THR A 97 -2.22 8.93 -4.57
CA THR A 97 -1.35 9.18 -3.43
C THR A 97 -1.67 10.52 -2.78
N VAL A 98 -1.92 10.53 -1.46
CA VAL A 98 -1.99 11.77 -0.66
C VAL A 98 -0.63 12.01 -0.01
N THR A 99 -0.08 13.21 -0.19
CA THR A 99 1.17 13.64 0.43
C THR A 99 0.94 14.86 1.31
N ALA A 100 1.19 14.72 2.60
CA ALA A 100 1.21 15.82 3.55
C ALA A 100 2.62 16.39 3.67
N ASN A 101 2.81 17.66 3.30
CA ASN A 101 4.07 18.38 3.37
C ASN A 101 4.06 19.41 4.51
N TYR A 102 5.20 19.57 5.17
CA TYR A 102 5.40 20.49 6.29
C TYR A 102 6.49 21.50 5.91
N TYR A 103 6.07 22.65 5.42
CA TYR A 103 6.97 23.72 4.99
C TYR A 103 6.91 24.90 5.97
N LYS A 104 7.99 25.66 6.03
CA LYS A 104 8.02 26.94 6.72
C LYS A 104 7.20 27.98 5.95
N GLU A 105 6.36 28.73 6.68
CA GLU A 105 5.50 29.80 6.18
C GLU A 105 6.26 30.73 5.23
N GLY A 106 5.69 30.96 4.05
CA GLY A 106 6.28 31.83 3.02
C GLY A 106 7.52 31.28 2.31
N SER A 107 7.85 29.99 2.46
CA SER A 107 9.00 29.36 1.79
C SER A 107 8.75 27.90 1.43
N GLN A 108 9.66 27.31 0.64
CA GLN A 108 9.70 25.86 0.35
C GLN A 108 10.65 25.10 1.29
N GLU A 109 11.14 25.73 2.36
CA GLU A 109 12.01 25.09 3.36
C GLU A 109 11.22 23.98 4.08
N LYS A 110 11.63 22.72 3.87
CA LYS A 110 11.00 21.54 4.46
C LYS A 110 11.42 21.41 5.92
N LEU A 111 10.44 21.42 6.83
CA LEU A 111 10.67 21.36 8.27
C LEU A 111 10.50 19.95 8.85
N ALA A 112 9.84 19.05 8.14
CA ALA A 112 9.76 17.63 8.45
C ALA A 112 9.54 16.79 7.20
N GLU A 113 9.85 15.51 7.31
CA GLU A 113 9.50 14.50 6.30
C GLU A 113 8.01 14.52 5.96
N SER A 114 7.73 14.27 4.69
CA SER A 114 6.36 14.22 4.19
C SER A 114 5.71 12.91 4.63
N VAL A 115 4.42 12.95 4.97
CA VAL A 115 3.65 11.73 5.22
C VAL A 115 2.94 11.35 3.93
N ILE A 116 3.18 10.13 3.46
CA ILE A 116 2.65 9.61 2.21
C ILE A 116 1.62 8.53 2.52
N LYS A 117 0.41 8.68 1.97
CA LYS A 117 -0.65 7.67 1.96
C LYS A 117 -0.89 7.26 0.51
N ALA A 118 -0.32 6.13 0.12
CA ALA A 118 -0.39 5.60 -1.24
C ALA A 118 -1.62 4.69 -1.43
N ASP A 119 -1.90 4.35 -2.69
CA ASP A 119 -2.92 3.37 -3.10
C ASP A 119 -4.33 3.63 -2.54
N LEU A 120 -4.68 4.90 -2.33
CA LEU A 120 -6.02 5.27 -1.89
C LEU A 120 -6.98 5.24 -3.07
N ALA A 121 -8.08 4.50 -2.96
CA ALA A 121 -9.09 4.42 -4.01
C ALA A 121 -9.71 5.80 -4.28
N ILE A 122 -9.89 6.16 -5.56
CA ILE A 122 -10.68 7.34 -5.91
C ILE A 122 -12.08 7.24 -5.27
N GLY A 123 -12.54 8.31 -4.64
CA GLY A 123 -13.80 8.40 -3.90
C GLY A 123 -13.69 8.06 -2.41
N SER A 124 -12.62 7.42 -1.94
CA SER A 124 -12.45 7.15 -0.50
C SER A 124 -12.14 8.44 0.26
N GLU A 125 -12.54 8.51 1.54
CA GLU A 125 -12.15 9.62 2.40
C GLU A 125 -10.67 9.53 2.82
N TYR A 126 -10.03 10.69 2.99
CA TYR A 126 -8.73 10.79 3.61
C TYR A 126 -8.65 11.93 4.62
N THR A 127 -7.69 11.79 5.53
CA THR A 127 -7.29 12.83 6.48
C THR A 127 -5.77 12.99 6.48
N THR A 128 -5.28 14.15 6.88
CA THR A 128 -3.87 14.39 7.19
C THR A 128 -3.75 14.97 8.58
N GLU A 129 -2.61 14.79 9.22
CA GLU A 129 -2.36 15.29 10.58
C GLU A 129 -1.27 16.35 10.58
N SER A 130 -1.36 17.29 11.53
CA SER A 130 -0.28 18.22 11.83
C SER A 130 0.85 17.50 12.54
N LYS A 131 2.08 17.94 12.31
CA LYS A 131 3.25 17.44 13.03
C LYS A 131 3.80 18.55 13.92
N THR A 132 4.10 18.22 15.16
CA THR A 132 4.91 19.08 16.03
C THR A 132 6.34 19.03 15.55
N ILE A 133 6.92 20.18 15.23
CA ILE A 133 8.31 20.29 14.80
C ILE A 133 9.16 20.73 15.97
N GLU A 134 10.16 19.92 16.30
CA GLU A 134 11.10 20.25 17.36
C GLU A 134 11.80 21.58 17.06
N GLY A 135 11.85 22.42 18.09
CA GLY A 135 12.57 23.68 18.02
C GLY A 135 14.07 23.46 17.88
N LYS A 136 14.78 24.44 17.35
CA LYS A 136 16.25 24.42 17.27
C LYS A 136 16.84 25.45 18.22
N THR A 137 17.82 25.04 19.00
CA THR A 137 18.67 25.95 19.79
C THR A 137 19.97 26.22 19.02
N THR A 138 20.44 27.46 19.03
CA THR A 138 21.73 27.83 18.44
C THR A 138 22.47 28.73 19.41
N THR A 139 23.73 28.41 19.64
CA THR A 139 24.63 29.16 20.52
C THR A 139 25.69 29.82 19.66
N GLU A 140 25.97 31.09 19.94
CA GLU A 140 26.99 31.89 19.27
C GLU A 140 27.90 32.46 20.36
N ASP A 141 29.13 31.95 20.42
CA ASP A 141 30.16 32.44 21.34
C ASP A 141 30.80 33.71 20.74
N LYS A 142 30.75 34.80 21.50
CA LYS A 142 31.42 36.06 21.20
C LYS A 142 32.46 36.33 22.27
N GLU A 143 33.43 37.18 21.93
CA GLU A 143 34.57 37.53 22.77
C GLU A 143 34.17 37.91 24.21
N ASP A 144 33.02 38.58 24.37
CA ASP A 144 32.53 39.04 25.69
C ASP A 144 31.30 38.28 26.23
N ARG A 145 30.68 37.38 25.45
CA ARG A 145 29.40 36.74 25.83
C ARG A 145 29.00 35.56 24.96
N VAL A 146 28.21 34.67 25.55
CA VAL A 146 27.53 33.58 24.86
C VAL A 146 26.09 33.98 24.53
N ILE A 147 25.71 33.98 23.26
CA ILE A 147 24.32 34.25 22.82
C ILE A 147 23.61 32.93 22.55
N THR A 148 22.58 32.61 23.33
CA THR A 148 21.69 31.46 23.06
C THR A 148 20.40 31.93 22.40
N ARG A 149 20.04 31.34 21.25
CA ARG A 149 18.79 31.60 20.52
C ARG A 149 17.94 30.33 20.48
N LYS A 150 16.67 30.43 20.89
CA LYS A 150 15.69 29.34 20.73
C LYS A 150 14.72 29.68 19.60
N THR A 151 14.64 28.77 18.63
CA THR A 151 13.66 28.82 17.53
C THR A 151 12.58 27.78 17.80
N THR A 152 11.31 28.17 17.69
CA THR A 152 10.17 27.23 17.70
C THR A 152 9.31 27.43 16.45
N TYR A 153 8.51 26.42 16.13
CA TYR A 153 7.62 26.41 14.97
C TYR A 153 6.17 26.21 15.42
N THR A 154 5.26 27.03 14.92
CA THR A 154 3.81 26.92 15.21
C THR A 154 3.01 26.77 13.93
N LEU A 155 1.93 25.99 13.96
CA LEU A 155 1.06 25.78 12.80
C LEU A 155 0.33 27.07 12.44
N VAL A 156 0.52 27.53 11.21
CA VAL A 156 -0.11 28.75 10.68
C VAL A 156 -1.48 28.44 10.11
N ALA A 157 -1.54 27.39 9.28
CA ALA A 157 -2.74 27.04 8.56
C ALA A 157 -2.84 25.53 8.39
N THR A 158 -4.03 25.01 8.65
CA THR A 158 -4.44 23.70 8.17
C THR A 158 -5.03 23.88 6.77
N PRO A 159 -4.49 23.23 5.74
CA PRO A 159 -5.02 23.35 4.39
C PRO A 159 -6.46 22.83 4.30
N ALA A 160 -7.26 23.48 3.45
CA ALA A 160 -8.69 23.19 3.33
C ALA A 160 -9.00 21.74 2.91
N ASN A 161 -8.04 21.05 2.29
CA ASN A 161 -8.15 19.65 1.90
C ASN A 161 -7.67 18.65 2.96
N ALA A 162 -7.41 19.07 4.21
CA ALA A 162 -6.85 18.19 5.24
C ALA A 162 -7.82 17.12 5.80
N TYR A 163 -9.15 17.31 5.72
CA TYR A 163 -10.14 16.47 6.42
C TYR A 163 -11.34 16.12 5.57
N GLN A 164 -11.86 14.89 5.75
CA GLN A 164 -13.10 14.36 5.15
C GLN A 164 -13.22 14.70 3.65
N LYS A 165 -12.09 14.62 2.95
CA LYS A 165 -12.03 14.88 1.51
C LYS A 165 -12.02 13.54 0.80
N THR A 166 -12.75 13.50 -0.30
CA THR A 166 -12.73 12.35 -1.21
C THR A 166 -11.52 12.46 -2.13
N VAL A 167 -10.90 11.33 -2.40
CA VAL A 167 -9.80 11.26 -3.37
C VAL A 167 -10.38 11.46 -4.79
N GLN A 168 -9.91 12.47 -5.54
CA GLN A 168 -10.45 12.79 -6.88
C GLN A 168 -9.41 12.84 -8.01
N GLN A 169 -8.11 12.80 -7.68
CA GLN A 169 -7.00 12.94 -8.64
C GLN A 169 -5.84 12.01 -8.25
N LEU A 170 -4.99 11.62 -9.19
CA LEU A 170 -3.87 10.68 -9.02
C LEU A 170 -2.86 11.09 -7.92
N THR A 171 -2.73 12.38 -7.61
CA THR A 171 -1.86 12.86 -6.52
C THR A 171 -2.48 14.05 -5.82
N ILE A 172 -2.67 13.95 -4.51
CA ILE A 172 -3.21 15.01 -3.67
C ILE A 172 -2.10 15.54 -2.78
N THR A 173 -1.80 16.83 -2.89
CA THR A 173 -0.80 17.49 -2.04
C THR A 173 -1.50 18.38 -1.01
N THR A 174 -1.13 18.20 0.24
CA THR A 174 -1.65 18.95 1.37
C THR A 174 -0.48 19.65 2.04
N VAL A 175 -0.45 20.99 1.99
CA VAL A 175 0.67 21.77 2.54
C VAL A 175 0.26 22.43 3.85
N ARG A 176 0.98 22.10 4.92
CA ARG A 176 0.86 22.78 6.21
C ARG A 176 2.01 23.77 6.34
N MET A 177 1.67 25.03 6.58
CA MET A 177 2.63 26.11 6.77
C MET A 177 2.89 26.33 8.26
N LEU A 178 4.17 26.48 8.63
CA LEU A 178 4.61 26.66 10.01
C LEU A 178 5.39 27.98 10.16
N ARG A 179 5.05 28.79 11.16
CA ARG A 179 5.71 30.07 11.43
C ARG A 179 6.90 29.84 12.34
N LYS A 180 8.03 30.45 11.98
CA LYS A 180 9.22 30.52 12.84
C LYS A 180 9.04 31.61 13.90
N GLN A 181 9.23 31.29 15.17
CA GLN A 181 9.22 32.26 16.27
C GLN A 181 10.58 32.28 16.99
N TRP A 182 11.06 33.49 17.31
CA TRP A 182 12.32 33.73 18.01
C TRP A 182 12.07 34.12 19.46
N PHE A 183 12.81 33.49 20.36
CA PHE A 183 12.84 33.84 21.77
C PHE A 183 14.28 34.13 22.19
N PRO A 184 14.61 35.35 22.62
CA PRO A 184 15.87 35.61 23.32
C PRO A 184 15.85 34.85 24.64
N LYS A 185 16.94 34.19 25.00
CA LYS A 185 17.14 33.83 26.41
C LYS A 185 17.51 35.10 27.17
N GLN A 186 16.77 35.37 28.25
CA GLN A 186 17.15 36.32 29.29
C GLN A 186 18.36 35.80 30.06
#